data_AF-A0A3B9BP82-F1
#
_entry.id   AF-A0A3B9BP82-F1
#
_cell.length_a   1.000
_cell.length_b   1.000
_cell.length_c   1.000
_cell.angle_alpha   90.00
_cell.angle_beta   90.00
_cell.angle_gamma   90.00
#
_symmetry.space_group_name_H-M   'P 1'
#
loop_
_entity.id
_entity.type
_entity.pdbx_description
1 polymer ?
#
loop_
_entity_poly.entity_id
_entity_poly.type
_entity_poly.pdbx_seq_one_letter_code
_entity_poly.pdbx_strand_id
1 'polypeptide(L)' 'MFLETERFIINNLNLDDLQFLAKLDSDPLVRKYLDGKVKTIDETREYLSENIESYWRFGFGRYAVRTKENLKP' A
#
# COMPACT_ATOMS: atom_id res chain seq x y z
N MET A 1 -5.75 12.16 -0.19
CA MET A 1 -4.73 12.69 -1.12
C MET A 1 -5.03 12.19 -2.54
N PHE A 2 -4.81 13.03 -3.55
CA PHE A 2 -4.84 12.64 -4.97
C PHE A 2 -3.75 13.43 -5.72
N LEU A 3 -2.80 12.71 -6.31
CA LEU A 3 -1.75 13.28 -7.16
C LEU A 3 -1.72 12.51 -8.48
N GLU A 4 -1.34 13.20 -9.54
CA GLU A 4 -1.31 12.62 -10.88
C GLU A 4 0.00 13.00 -11.58
N THR A 5 0.58 12.03 -12.28
CA THR A 5 1.75 12.21 -13.15
C THR A 5 1.39 11.81 -14.57
N GLU A 6 2.33 11.81 -15.50
CA GLU A 6 2.10 11.30 -16.85
C GLU A 6 1.61 9.84 -16.84
N ARG A 7 2.16 8.99 -15.97
CA ARG A 7 1.95 7.52 -15.99
C ARG A 7 1.20 6.96 -14.78
N PHE A 8 1.10 7.72 -13.70
CA PHE A 8 0.58 7.22 -12.42
C PHE A 8 -0.45 8.14 -11.78
N ILE A 9 -1.33 7.53 -11.00
CA ILE A 9 -2.19 8.16 -10.00
C ILE A 9 -1.72 7.72 -8.62
N ILE A 10 -1.55 8.66 -7.71
CA ILE A 10 -1.17 8.40 -6.32
C ILE A 10 -2.33 8.84 -5.43
N ASN A 11 -2.90 7.91 -4.67
CA ASN A 11 -4.02 8.17 -3.78
C ASN A 11 -3.94 7.35 -2.49
N ASN A 12 -4.85 7.63 -1.55
CA ASN A 12 -4.95 6.87 -0.31
C ASN A 12 -5.18 5.38 -0.60
N LEU A 13 -4.50 4.51 0.15
CA LEU A 13 -4.84 3.10 0.22
C LEU A 13 -6.23 2.94 0.83
N ASN A 14 -6.93 1.88 0.43
CA ASN A 14 -8.20 1.47 1.01
C ASN A 14 -8.22 -0.06 1.23
N LEU A 15 -9.30 -0.57 1.82
CA LEU A 15 -9.41 -1.99 2.17
C LEU A 15 -9.40 -2.94 0.96
N ASP A 16 -9.77 -2.47 -0.24
CA ASP A 16 -9.73 -3.28 -1.46
C ASP A 16 -8.28 -3.56 -1.92
N ASP A 17 -7.32 -2.75 -1.47
CA ASP A 17 -5.90 -2.94 -1.77
C ASP A 17 -5.25 -4.08 -0.95
N LEU A 18 -5.97 -4.66 0.03
CA LEU A 18 -5.43 -5.66 0.96
C LEU A 18 -4.79 -6.85 0.23
N GLN A 19 -5.48 -7.43 -0.75
CA GLN A 19 -4.98 -8.63 -1.44
C GLN A 19 -3.70 -8.35 -2.23
N PHE A 20 -3.63 -7.18 -2.86
CA PHE A 20 -2.42 -6.77 -3.56
C PHE A 20 -1.26 -6.56 -2.59
N LEU A 21 -1.50 -5.83 -1.50
CA LEU A 21 -0.49 -5.60 -0.48
C LEU A 21 -0.04 -6.89 0.19
N ALA A 22 -0.94 -7.81 0.48
CA ALA A 22 -0.59 -9.08 1.12
C ALA A 22 0.32 -9.90 0.20
N LYS A 23 0.04 -9.91 -1.11
CA LYS A 23 0.93 -10.54 -2.10
C LYS A 23 2.31 -9.87 -2.10
N LEU A 24 2.35 -8.54 -2.12
CA LEU A 24 3.59 -7.76 -2.12
C LEU A 24 4.42 -8.00 -0.84
N ASP A 25 3.77 -7.97 0.32
CA ASP A 25 4.42 -8.17 1.62
C ASP A 25 4.79 -9.64 1.90
N SER A 26 4.17 -10.59 1.20
CA SER A 26 4.56 -12.01 1.27
C SER A 26 5.80 -12.34 0.42
N ASP A 27 6.25 -11.42 -0.44
CA ASP A 27 7.40 -11.62 -1.32
C ASP A 27 8.72 -11.32 -0.58
N PRO A 28 9.62 -12.32 -0.39
CA PRO A 28 10.88 -12.12 0.31
C PRO A 28 11.85 -11.20 -0.43
N LEU A 29 11.76 -11.08 -1.76
CA LEU A 29 12.62 -10.17 -2.53
C LEU A 29 12.21 -8.71 -2.31
N VAL A 30 10.91 -8.45 -2.21
CA VAL A 30 10.36 -7.12 -1.91
C VAL A 30 10.80 -6.68 -0.52
N ARG A 31 10.75 -7.58 0.46
CA ARG A 31 11.03 -7.26 1.87
C ARG A 31 12.48 -7.45 2.31
N LYS A 32 13.36 -7.88 1.40
CA LYS A 32 14.78 -8.15 1.65
C LYS A 32 15.50 -7.01 2.38
N TYR A 33 15.16 -5.76 2.07
CA TYR A 33 15.80 -4.56 2.62
C TYR A 33 14.93 -3.77 3.61
N LEU A 34 13.79 -4.31 4.04
CA LEU A 34 12.94 -3.71 5.06
C LEU A 34 13.35 -4.21 6.45
N ASP A 35 12.93 -5.42 6.80
CA ASP A 35 13.25 -6.12 8.05
C ASP A 35 13.61 -7.60 7.81
N GLY A 36 13.63 -8.04 6.54
CA GLY A 36 13.93 -9.40 6.14
C GLY A 36 12.84 -10.44 6.46
N LYS A 37 11.66 -10.02 6.95
CA LYS A 37 10.55 -10.91 7.30
C LYS A 37 9.38 -10.69 6.36
N VAL A 38 8.80 -11.76 5.81
CA VAL A 38 7.53 -11.68 5.08
C VAL A 38 6.37 -11.43 6.04
N LYS A 39 5.29 -10.79 5.59
CA LYS A 39 4.06 -10.64 6.38
C LYS A 39 2.98 -11.64 5.96
N THR A 40 2.17 -12.04 6.92
CA THR A 40 0.88 -12.69 6.72
C THR A 40 -0.18 -11.69 6.28
N ILE A 41 -1.29 -12.18 5.73
CA ILE A 41 -2.43 -11.31 5.35
C ILE A 41 -3.00 -10.52 6.53
N ASP A 42 -2.94 -11.07 7.75
CA ASP A 42 -3.44 -10.40 8.95
C ASP A 42 -2.52 -9.25 9.38
N GLU A 43 -1.19 -9.47 9.37
CA GLU A 43 -0.21 -8.41 9.62
C GLU A 43 -0.24 -7.31 8.54
N THR A 44 -0.53 -7.65 7.29
CA THR A 44 -0.75 -6.66 6.23
C THR A 44 -2.05 -5.89 6.44
N ARG A 45 -3.13 -6.55 6.89
CA ARG A 45 -4.40 -5.87 7.20
C ARG A 45 -4.26 -4.87 8.34
N GLU A 46 -3.52 -5.23 9.39
CA GLU A 46 -3.22 -4.33 10.50
C GLU A 46 -2.44 -3.10 9.99
N TYR A 47 -1.35 -3.32 9.25
CA TYR A 47 -0.56 -2.25 8.67
C TYR A 47 -1.35 -1.33 7.71
N LEU A 48 -2.25 -1.90 6.90
CA LEU A 48 -3.15 -1.13 6.05
C LEU A 48 -4.11 -0.26 6.87
N SER A 49 -4.65 -0.81 7.96
CA SER A 49 -5.56 -0.09 8.86
C SER A 49 -4.86 1.09 9.54
N GLU A 50 -3.62 0.91 9.99
CA GLU A 50 -2.79 1.99 10.54
C GLU A 50 -2.55 3.11 9.50
N ASN A 51 -2.30 2.77 8.24
CA ASN A 51 -2.14 3.78 7.18
C ASN A 51 -3.43 4.54 6.90
N ILE A 52 -4.57 3.85 6.87
CA ILE A 52 -5.88 4.49 6.71
C ILE A 52 -6.15 5.46 7.87
N GLU A 53 -5.89 5.03 9.11
CA GLU A 53 -6.03 5.88 10.29
C GLU A 53 -5.08 7.09 10.24
N SER A 54 -3.85 6.89 9.78
CA SER A 54 -2.85 7.97 9.61
C SER A 54 -3.33 9.07 8.67
N TYR A 55 -4.05 8.73 7.59
CA TYR A 55 -4.64 9.77 6.72
C TYR A 55 -5.66 10.62 7.47
N TRP A 56 -6.52 10.00 8.29
CA TRP A 56 -7.54 10.71 9.06
C TRP A 56 -6.95 11.57 10.17
N ARG A 57 -5.94 11.06 10.88
CA ARG A 57 -5.33 11.74 12.03
C ARG A 57 -4.31 12.81 11.65
N PHE A 58 -3.48 12.53 10.65
CA PHE A 58 -2.28 13.33 10.35
C PHE A 58 -2.27 13.90 8.93
N GLY A 59 -3.21 13.49 8.07
CA GLY A 59 -3.28 13.94 6.69
C GLY A 59 -2.22 13.31 5.76
N PHE A 60 -1.43 12.35 6.23
CA PHE A 60 -0.43 11.64 5.44
C PHE A 60 -0.28 10.17 5.83
N GLY A 61 0.41 9.40 4.99
CA GLY A 61 0.75 7.99 5.21
C GLY A 61 1.43 7.39 3.97
N ARG A 62 1.53 6.06 3.89
CA ARG A 62 1.93 5.38 2.65
C ARG A 62 0.80 5.50 1.64
N TYR A 63 1.07 5.82 0.38
CA TYR A 63 0.03 5.93 -0.65
C TYR A 63 0.06 4.76 -1.62
N ALA A 64 -1.07 4.47 -2.26
CA ALA A 64 -1.15 3.59 -3.42
C ALA A 64 -0.53 4.31 -4.63
N VAL A 65 0.25 3.60 -5.45
CA VAL A 65 0.77 4.11 -6.72
C VAL A 65 0.16 3.27 -7.84
N ARG A 66 -0.81 3.83 -8.55
CA ARG A 66 -1.60 3.11 -9.55
C ARG A 66 -1.13 3.50 -10.94
N THR A 67 -0.89 2.52 -11.80
CA THR A 67 -0.64 2.82 -13.23
C THR A 67 -1.93 3.34 -13.87
N LYS A 68 -1.84 4.32 -14.78
CA LYS A 68 -3.03 4.79 -15.51
C LYS A 68 -3.61 3.74 -16.48
N GLU A 69 -2.82 2.75 -16.88
CA GLU A 69 -3.23 1.72 -17.85
C GLU A 69 -4.28 0.77 -17.27
N ASN A 70 -4.15 0.38 -16.00
CA ASN A 70 -5.03 -0.62 -15.39
C ASN A 70 -5.53 -0.26 -13.98
N LEU A 71 -5.10 0.88 -13.44
CA LEU A 71 -5.44 1.37 -12.09
C LEU A 71 -5.13 0.39 -10.96
N LYS A 72 -4.31 -0.63 -11.23
CA LYS A 72 -3.82 -1.53 -10.19
C LYS A 72 -2.70 -0.84 -9.42
N PRO A 73 -2.71 -0.95 -8.08
CA PRO A 73 -1.62 -0.48 -7.24
C PRO A 73 -0.33 -1.29 -7.44
#